data_AF-A0A819SFG9-F1
#
_entry.id   AF-A0A819SFG9-F1
#
_cell.length_a   1.000
_cell.length_b   1.000
_cell.length_c   1.000
_cell.angle_alpha   90.00
_cell.angle_beta   90.00
_cell.angle_gamma   90.00
#
_symmetry.space_group_name_H-M   'P 1'
#
loop_
_entity.id
_entity.type
_entity.pdbx_description
1 polymer ?
#
loop_
_entity_poly.entity_id
_entity_poly.type
_entity_poly.pdbx_seq_one_letter_code
_entity_poly.pdbx_strand_id
1 'polypeptide(L)'
;MYNVDLPKRSPLPAATLAITAMNSSVPSRFLPNDTISVMVSNLLIEEWQFNIDFDDYYAACAPATCTYTISGRLDIIYIVTSI
;
A
#
# COMPACT_ATOMS: atom_id res chain seq x y z
N MET A 1 -11.95 -39.61 -17.31
CA MET A 1 -11.68 -39.27 -15.89
C MET A 1 -10.20 -38.99 -15.79
N TYR A 2 -9.81 -37.74 -15.55
CA TYR A 2 -8.40 -37.36 -15.50
C TYR A 2 -7.89 -37.54 -14.07
N ASN A 3 -6.81 -38.29 -13.91
CA ASN A 3 -6.12 -38.40 -12.63
C ASN A 3 -5.23 -37.17 -12.47
N VAL A 4 -5.47 -36.39 -11.40
CA VAL A 4 -4.63 -35.24 -11.04
C VAL A 4 -3.66 -35.73 -9.98
N ASP A 5 -2.39 -35.92 -10.34
CA ASP A 5 -1.34 -36.23 -9.38
C ASP A 5 -1.05 -35.00 -8.51
N LEU A 6 -1.21 -35.17 -7.19
CA LEU A 6 -0.93 -34.12 -6.21
C LEU A 6 0.59 -33.99 -6.02
N PRO A 7 1.16 -32.76 -5.99
CA PRO A 7 2.59 -32.58 -5.76
C PRO A 7 2.99 -33.10 -4.37
N LYS A 8 3.96 -34.02 -4.33
CA LYS A 8 4.55 -34.53 -3.09
C LYS A 8 5.29 -33.40 -2.38
N ARG A 9 4.79 -32.96 -1.21
CA ARG A 9 5.50 -32.02 -0.34
C ARG A 9 6.74 -32.72 0.22
N SER A 10 7.91 -32.10 0.05
CA SER A 10 9.11 -32.49 0.80
C SER A 10 8.86 -32.31 2.31
N PRO A 11 9.47 -33.15 3.18
CA PRO A 11 9.45 -32.90 4.61
C PRO A 11 10.02 -31.51 4.87
N LEU A 12 9.32 -30.71 5.67
CA LEU A 12 9.83 -29.43 6.14
C LEU A 12 11.18 -29.72 6.81
N PRO A 13 12.29 -29.05 6.46
CA PRO A 13 13.53 -29.21 7.18
C PRO A 13 13.23 -28.95 8.65
N ALA A 14 13.66 -29.85 9.54
CA ALA A 14 13.52 -29.68 10.98
C ALA A 14 14.41 -28.51 11.43
N ALA A 15 13.95 -27.30 11.15
CA ALA A 15 14.56 -26.09 11.66
C ALA A 15 14.25 -26.05 13.16
N THR A 16 15.21 -26.49 13.96
CA THR A 16 15.19 -26.24 15.40
C THR A 16 15.43 -24.74 15.58
N LEU A 17 14.35 -23.97 15.60
CA LEU A 17 14.41 -22.56 16.00
C LEU A 17 14.84 -22.56 17.47
N ALA A 18 16.03 -22.02 17.76
CA ALA A 18 16.46 -21.75 19.12
C ALA A 18 15.61 -20.58 19.68
N ILE A 19 14.41 -20.90 20.16
CA ILE A 19 13.48 -19.93 20.71
C ILE A 19 13.90 -19.65 22.15
N THR A 20 14.52 -18.49 22.38
CA THR A 20 14.80 -18.03 23.75
C THR A 20 13.49 -17.59 24.39
N ALA A 21 13.16 -18.15 25.56
CA ALA A 21 12.01 -17.72 26.35
C ALA A 21 12.16 -16.23 26.71
N MET A 22 11.05 -15.50 26.68
CA MET A 22 11.03 -14.08 26.99
C MET A 22 11.42 -13.86 28.47
N ASN A 23 12.42 -13.03 28.72
CA ASN A 23 12.89 -12.72 30.07
C ASN A 23 11.98 -11.66 30.71
N SER A 24 11.28 -12.03 31.79
CA SER A 24 10.33 -11.15 32.49
C SER A 24 10.99 -9.96 33.19
N SER A 25 12.30 -10.01 33.44
CA SER A 25 13.08 -8.90 34.00
C SER A 25 13.50 -7.87 32.95
N VAL A 26 13.33 -8.18 31.66
CA VAL A 26 13.59 -7.23 30.57
C VAL A 26 12.31 -6.45 30.32
N PRO A 27 12.31 -5.12 30.50
CA PRO A 27 11.12 -4.32 30.28
C PRO A 27 10.72 -4.35 28.80
N SER A 28 9.42 -4.54 28.55
CA SER A 28 8.84 -4.30 27.23
C SER A 28 8.89 -2.80 26.91
N ARG A 29 8.86 -2.46 25.62
CA ARG A 29 8.61 -1.07 25.17
C ARG A 29 7.22 -0.57 25.58
N PHE A 30 6.32 -1.46 25.95
CA PHE A 30 4.97 -1.17 26.41
C PHE A 30 4.85 -1.41 27.91
N LEU A 31 4.21 -0.48 28.61
CA LEU A 31 3.89 -0.59 30.02
C LEU A 31 2.71 -1.55 30.23
N PRO A 32 2.58 -2.20 31.40
CA PRO A 32 1.43 -3.04 31.72
C PRO A 32 0.08 -2.31 31.67
N ASN A 33 0.10 -0.98 31.81
CA ASN A 33 -1.09 -0.13 31.79
C ASN A 33 -1.37 0.49 30.40
N ASP A 34 -0.52 0.22 29.40
CA ASP A 34 -0.79 0.68 28.05
C ASP A 34 -2.05 0.02 27.50
N THR A 35 -2.84 0.79 26.77
CA THR A 35 -4.03 0.23 26.10
C THR A 35 -3.61 -0.58 24.88
N ILE A 36 -4.41 -1.59 24.53
CA ILE A 36 -4.21 -2.39 23.32
C ILE A 36 -4.13 -1.49 22.08
N SER A 37 -4.92 -0.41 22.03
CA SER A 37 -4.91 0.55 20.92
C SER A 37 -3.53 1.17 20.69
N VAL A 38 -2.87 1.63 21.76
CA VAL A 38 -1.53 2.21 21.72
C VAL A 38 -0.49 1.18 21.28
N MET A 39 -0.64 -0.08 21.73
CA MET A 39 0.27 -1.13 21.28
C MET A 39 0.14 -1.38 19.78
N VAL A 40 -1.10 -1.46 19.27
CA VAL A 40 -1.38 -1.74 17.85
C VAL A 40 -0.94 -0.59 16.94
N SER A 41 -1.16 0.67 17.33
CA SER A 41 -0.69 1.82 16.52
C SER A 41 0.83 1.84 16.36
N ASN A 42 1.57 1.44 17.41
CA ASN A 42 3.03 1.37 17.39
C ASN A 42 3.60 0.05 16.85
N LEU A 43 2.75 -0.89 16.43
CA LEU A 43 3.16 -2.15 15.79
C LEU A 43 3.14 -2.06 14.27
N LEU A 44 2.40 -1.10 13.70
CA LEU A 44 2.24 -0.91 12.28
C LEU A 44 3.24 0.16 11.78
N ILE A 45 3.75 -0.02 10.57
CA ILE A 45 4.56 1.00 9.89
C ILE A 45 3.59 2.09 9.41
N GLU A 46 3.56 3.24 10.10
CA GLU A 46 2.63 4.34 9.77
C GLU A 46 3.14 5.26 8.65
N GLU A 47 4.42 5.19 8.28
CA GLU A 47 5.00 6.03 7.23
C GLU A 47 5.56 5.22 6.08
N TRP A 48 4.77 5.11 5.02
CA TRP A 48 5.32 4.78 3.70
C TRP A 48 5.85 6.08 3.09
N GLN A 49 7.17 6.18 2.98
CA GLN A 49 7.82 7.22 2.18
C GLN A 49 7.53 6.95 0.69
N PHE A 50 6.32 7.32 0.25
CA PHE A 50 5.88 7.17 -1.12
C PHE A 50 6.58 8.23 -1.98
N ASN A 51 7.65 7.85 -2.66
CA ASN A 51 8.12 8.60 -3.81
C ASN A 51 7.41 8.05 -5.06
N ILE A 52 6.21 8.56 -5.33
CA ILE A 52 5.40 8.12 -6.47
C ILE A 52 5.72 9.03 -7.64
N ASP A 53 6.30 8.43 -8.67
CA ASP A 53 6.49 9.03 -9.98
C ASP A 53 5.31 8.66 -10.88
N PHE A 54 4.77 9.65 -11.59
CA PHE A 54 3.65 9.46 -12.51
C PHE A 54 4.07 9.54 -13.99
N ASP A 55 5.36 9.74 -14.28
CA ASP A 55 5.86 9.94 -15.65
C ASP A 55 5.51 8.76 -16.56
N ASP A 56 5.79 7.52 -16.13
CA ASP A 56 5.45 6.31 -16.90
C ASP A 56 3.93 6.13 -17.08
N TYR A 57 3.15 6.46 -16.06
CA TYR A 57 1.69 6.40 -16.12
C TYR A 57 1.14 7.41 -17.13
N TYR A 58 1.62 8.65 -17.10
CA TYR A 58 1.22 9.67 -18.07
C TYR A 58 1.71 9.33 -19.48
N ALA A 59 2.92 8.80 -19.64
CA ALA A 59 3.42 8.36 -20.93
C ALA A 59 2.54 7.26 -21.55
N ALA A 60 2.02 6.35 -20.73
CA ALA A 60 1.15 5.27 -21.19
C ALA A 60 -0.33 5.68 -21.38
N CYS A 61 -0.83 6.58 -20.53
CA CYS A 61 -2.27 6.83 -20.38
C CYS A 61 -2.70 8.27 -20.70
N ALA A 62 -1.80 9.15 -21.13
CA ALA A 62 -2.18 10.52 -21.46
C ALA A 62 -3.23 10.54 -22.59
N PRO A 63 -4.27 11.37 -22.45
CA PRO A 63 -5.28 11.51 -23.49
C PRO A 63 -4.63 12.11 -24.75
N ALA A 64 -4.97 11.57 -25.92
CA ALA A 64 -4.48 12.10 -27.21
C ALA A 64 -4.93 13.55 -27.47
N THR A 65 -6.06 13.94 -26.86
CA THR A 65 -6.62 15.28 -26.95
C THR A 65 -7.27 15.65 -25.62
N CYS A 66 -6.98 16.86 -25.13
CA CYS A 66 -7.65 17.39 -23.94
C CYS A 66 -8.95 18.09 -24.33
N THR A 67 -10.04 17.78 -23.64
CA THR A 67 -11.29 18.54 -23.73
C THR A 67 -11.49 19.36 -22.47
N TYR A 68 -11.79 20.64 -22.65
CA TYR A 68 -12.07 21.57 -21.56
C TYR A 68 -13.55 21.90 -21.56
N THR A 69 -14.20 21.74 -20.41
CA THR A 69 -15.59 22.17 -20.22
C THR A 69 -15.58 23.54 -19.57
N ILE A 70 -16.08 24.55 -20.29
CA ILE A 70 -16.20 25.91 -19.76
C ILE A 70 -17.56 26.05 -19.08
N SER A 71 -17.57 25.98 -17.76
CA SER A 71 -18.76 26.22 -16.93
C SER A 71 -18.86 27.71 -16.60
N GLY A 72 -19.45 28.50 -17.50
CA GLY A 72 -19.62 29.96 -17.33
C GLY A 72 -20.82 30.49 -18.10
N ARG A 73 -21.36 31.63 -17.68
CA ARG A 73 -22.40 32.35 -18.42
C ARG A 73 -21.81 32.72 -19.77
N LEU A 74 -22.41 32.29 -20.88
CA LEU A 74 -21.89 32.44 -22.26
C LEU A 74 -21.41 33.87 -22.52
N ASP A 75 -20.10 34.08 -22.38
CA ASP A 75 -19.45 35.32 -22.79
C ASP A 75 -19.03 35.15 -24.25
N ILE A 76 -19.71 35.88 -25.12
CA ILE A 76 -19.50 35.83 -26.57
C ILE A 76 -18.04 36.15 -26.91
N ILE A 77 -17.37 37.00 -26.13
CA ILE A 77 -15.96 37.34 -26.32
C ILE A 77 -15.09 36.09 -26.14
N TYR A 78 -15.37 35.28 -25.11
CA TYR A 78 -14.61 34.08 -24.79
C TYR A 78 -14.71 33.00 -25.88
N ILE A 79 -15.88 32.85 -26.51
CA ILE A 79 -16.11 31.88 -27.58
C ILE A 79 -15.30 32.25 -28.84
N VAL A 80 -15.26 33.52 -29.21
CA VAL A 80 -14.55 33.98 -30.42
C VAL A 80 -13.03 33.84 -30.28
N THR A 81 -12.51 33.98 -29.06
CA THR A 81 -11.06 33.92 -28.80
C THR A 81 -10.51 32.49 -28.59
N SER A 82 -11.38 31.50 -28.38
CA SER A 82 -10.99 30.11 -28.08
C SER A 82 -10.88 29.21 -29.32
N ILE A 83 -10.97 29.77 -30.53
CA ILE A 83 -10.89 29.06 -31.83
C ILE A 83 -9.52 29.29 -32.45
#